data_AF-A0A7Y8JZL9-F1
#
_entry.id   AF-A0A7Y8JZL9-F1
#
_cell.length_a   1.000
_cell.length_b   1.000
_cell.length_c   1.000
_cell.angle_alpha   90.00
_cell.angle_beta   90.00
_cell.angle_gamma   90.00
#
_symmetry.space_group_name_H-M   'P 1'
#
loop_
_entity.id
_entity.type
_entity.pdbx_description
1 polymer ?
#
loop_
_entity_poly.entity_id
_entity_poly.type
_entity_poly.pdbx_seq_one_letter_code
_entity_poly.pdbx_strand_id
1 'polypeptide(L)' 'MSQTATILVIDDEPQIRKFLRISLASQGYKVIEAGTGNEGLA' A
#
# COMPACT_ATOMS: atom_id res chain seq x y z
N MET A 1 -7.53 21.52 -5.12
CA MET A 1 -6.49 20.68 -4.50
C MET A 1 -6.79 19.24 -4.88
N SER A 2 -5.92 18.60 -5.65
CA SER A 2 -6.12 17.20 -6.05
C SER A 2 -5.89 16.31 -4.83
N GLN A 3 -6.92 15.60 -4.38
CA GLN A 3 -6.81 14.75 -3.20
C GLN A 3 -6.02 13.48 -3.59
N THR A 4 -4.85 13.28 -2.98
CA THR A 4 -4.06 12.06 -3.17
C THR A 4 -4.83 10.87 -2.62
N ALA A 5 -5.24 9.94 -3.49
CA ALA A 5 -5.91 8.72 -3.06
C ALA A 5 -4.99 7.87 -2.18
N THR A 6 -5.56 7.28 -1.14
CA THR A 6 -4.85 6.38 -0.22
C THR A 6 -5.22 4.94 -0.55
N ILE A 7 -4.22 4.07 -0.67
CA ILE A 7 -4.35 2.66 -1.06
C ILE A 7 -3.78 1.79 0.06
N LEU A 8 -4.55 0.80 0.50
CA LEU A 8 -4.11 -0.26 1.42
C LEU A 8 -3.74 -1.50 0.60
N VAL A 9 -2.53 -2.00 0.77
CA VAL A 9 -2.04 -3.23 0.16
C VAL A 9 -1.90 -4.29 1.26
N ILE A 10 -2.63 -5.39 1.09
CA ILE A 10 -2.57 -6.55 1.98
C ILE A 10 -2.04 -7.73 1.15
N ASP A 11 -0.87 -8.21 1.51
CA ASP A 11 -0.18 -9.31 0.84
C ASP A 11 0.78 -9.94 1.85
N ASP A 12 0.93 -11.26 1.91
CA ASP A 12 1.80 -11.93 2.88
C ASP A 12 3.28 -11.87 2.48
N GLU A 13 3.58 -11.70 1.19
CA GLU A 13 4.94 -11.65 0.66
C GLU A 13 5.55 -10.23 0.77
N PRO A 14 6.60 -10.02 1.60
CA PRO A 14 7.18 -8.69 1.81
C PRO A 14 7.79 -8.07 0.54
N GLN A 15 8.25 -8.91 -0.39
CA GLN A 15 8.84 -8.48 -1.66
C GLN A 15 7.78 -7.85 -2.58
N ILE A 16 6.59 -8.47 -2.65
CA ILE A 16 5.46 -7.97 -3.44
C ILE A 16 4.92 -6.67 -2.86
N ARG A 17 4.71 -6.60 -1.53
CA ARG A 17 4.30 -5.34 -0.86
C ARG A 17 5.23 -4.17 -1.16
N LYS A 18 6.55 -4.41 -1.04
CA LYS A 18 7.56 -3.39 -1.31
C LYS A 18 7.53 -2.92 -2.76
N PHE A 19 7.37 -3.84 -3.72
CA PHE A 19 7.25 -3.53 -5.14
C PHE A 19 6.00 -2.68 -5.43
N LEU A 20 4.85 -3.06 -4.88
CA LEU A 20 3.59 -2.32 -5.04
C LEU A 20 3.67 -0.94 -4.42
N ARG A 21 4.24 -0.80 -3.21
CA ARG A 21 4.45 0.52 -2.59
C ARG A 21 5.28 1.44 -3.48
N ILE A 22 6.42 0.97 -3.99
CA ILE A 22 7.29 1.80 -4.85
C ILE A 22 6.54 2.24 -6.11
N SER A 23 5.84 1.31 -6.77
CA SER A 23 5.11 1.55 -8.01
C SER A 23 3.90 2.49 -7.85
N LEU A 24 3.19 2.42 -6.72
CA LEU A 24 2.03 3.27 -6.43
C LEU A 24 2.45 4.64 -5.88
N ALA A 25 3.50 4.69 -5.04
CA ALA A 25 4.04 5.95 -4.54
C ALA A 25 4.62 6.81 -5.67
N SER A 26 5.25 6.21 -6.68
CA SER A 26 5.77 6.95 -7.85
C SER A 26 4.66 7.58 -8.70
N GLN A 27 3.44 7.03 -8.64
CA GLN A 27 2.24 7.60 -9.26
C GLN A 27 1.57 8.68 -8.40
N GLY A 28 2.14 8.99 -7.23
CA GLY A 28 1.65 10.02 -6.32
C GLY A 28 0.55 9.55 -5.37
N TYR A 29 0.33 8.24 -5.22
CA TYR A 29 -0.59 7.69 -4.22
C TYR A 29 0.05 7.60 -2.83
N LYS A 30 -0.77 7.72 -1.80
CA LYS A 30 -0.38 7.36 -0.43
C LYS A 30 -0.63 5.87 -0.26
N VAL A 31 0.40 5.11 0.14
CA VAL A 31 0.29 3.65 0.27
C VAL A 31 0.46 3.24 1.72
N ILE A 32 -0.40 2.34 2.18
CA ILE A 32 -0.34 1.66 3.47
C ILE A 32 -0.12 0.17 3.20
N GLU A 33 0.81 -0.45 3.93
CA GLU A 33 1.17 -1.86 3.78
C GLU A 33 0.68 -2.65 5.00
N ALA A 34 0.16 -3.84 4.77
CA ALA A 34 -0.18 -4.82 5.82
C ALA A 34 0.20 -6.23 5.35
N GLY A 35 0.76 -7.04 6.23
CA GLY A 35 1.12 -8.44 5.96
C GLY A 35 -0.04 -9.41 6.12
N THR A 36 -1.11 -9.00 6.81
CA THR A 36 -2.29 -9.83 7.07
C THR A 36 -3.57 -9.00 7.02
N GLY A 37 -4.72 -9.67 6.85
CA GLY A 37 -6.03 -9.01 6.89
C GLY A 37 -6.28 -8.27 8.21
N ASN A 38 -5.87 -8.85 9.34
CA ASN A 38 -6.00 -8.21 10.65
C ASN A 38 -5.16 -6.92 10.75
N GLU A 39 -3.92 -6.94 10.25
CA GLU A 39 -3.09 -5.73 10.21
C GLU A 39 -3.68 -4.65 9.31
N GLY A 40 -4.38 -5.03 8.24
CA GLY A 40 -5.03 -4.06 7.33
C GLY A 40 -6.34 -3.47 7.86
N LEU A 41 -6.97 -4.10 8.85
CA LEU A 41 -8.22 -3.65 9.46
C LEU A 41 -8.02 -2.85 10.76
N ALA A 42 -6.82 -2.87 11.34
CA ALA A 42 -6.45 -2.17 12.57
C ALA A 42 -6.22 -0.66 12.34
#